data_AF-A0A3B0PBS2-F1
#
_entry.id   AF-A0A3B0PBS2-F1
#
_cell.length_a   1.000
_cell.length_b   1.000
_cell.length_c   1.000
_cell.angle_alpha   90.00
_cell.angle_beta   90.00
_cell.angle_gamma   90.00
#
_symmetry.space_group_name_H-M   'P 1'
#
loop_
_entity.id
_entity.type
_entity.pdbx_description
1 polymer ?
#
loop_
_entity_poly.entity_id
_entity_poly.type
_entity_poly.pdbx_seq_one_letter_code
_entity_poly.pdbx_strand_id
1 'polypeptide(L)' 'MQDATNVSRYKKVGENRYRETTGLYYEDFNVGDVFEHRPGKTILDVDNVW' A
#
# COMPACT_ATOMS: atom_id res chain seq x y z
N MET A 1 -14.57 21.88 -13.32
CA MET A 1 -14.82 21.78 -11.87
C MET A 1 -14.86 20.31 -11.50
N GLN A 2 -13.75 19.78 -11.00
CA GLN A 2 -13.75 18.51 -10.26
C GLN A 2 -12.59 18.60 -9.26
N ASP A 3 -12.82 19.38 -8.20
CA ASP A 3 -12.11 19.19 -6.94
C ASP A 3 -12.65 17.89 -6.33
N ALA A 4 -12.00 16.79 -6.66
CA ALA A 4 -12.07 15.57 -5.88
C ALA A 4 -10.68 15.42 -5.28
N THR A 5 -10.57 15.59 -3.96
CA THR A 5 -9.39 15.27 -3.17
C THR A 5 -8.82 13.95 -3.71
N ASN A 6 -7.74 14.02 -4.48
CA ASN A 6 -7.15 12.85 -5.12
C ASN A 6 -6.51 12.05 -4.01
N VAL A 7 -7.30 11.21 -3.33
CA VAL A 7 -6.82 10.27 -2.33
C VAL A 7 -6.04 9.23 -3.12
N SER A 8 -4.79 9.58 -3.44
CA SER A 8 -3.86 8.70 -4.13
C SER A 8 -3.88 7.36 -3.40
N ARG A 9 -4.29 6.31 -4.11
CA ARG A 9 -4.48 4.94 -3.56
C ARG A 9 -3.19 4.42 -2.92
N TYR A 10 -2.07 4.99 -3.32
CA TYR A 10 -0.77 4.80 -2.73
C TYR A 10 -0.03 6.13 -2.56
N LYS A 11 0.84 6.22 -1.56
CA LYS A 11 1.73 7.36 -1.32
C LYS A 11 3.12 7.04 -1.86
N LYS A 12 3.69 7.89 -2.72
CA LYS A 12 5.09 7.76 -3.15
C LYS A 12 6.02 8.00 -1.96
N VAL A 13 6.93 7.05 -1.71
CA VAL A 13 7.91 7.10 -0.60
C VAL A 13 9.36 6.97 -1.07
N GLY A 14 9.58 6.68 -2.36
CA GLY A 14 10.88 6.63 -2.99
C GLY A 14 10.78 6.48 -4.52
N GLU A 15 11.92 6.26 -5.17
CA GLU A 15 11.96 5.89 -6.58
C GLU A 15 11.34 4.50 -6.77
N ASN A 16 10.31 4.42 -7.62
CA ASN A 16 9.48 3.24 -7.83
C ASN A 16 9.01 2.56 -6.53
N ARG A 17 8.87 3.34 -5.46
CA ARG A 17 8.49 2.82 -4.14
C ARG A 17 7.31 3.60 -3.61
N TYR A 18 6.26 2.86 -3.30
CA TYR A 18 4.96 3.37 -2.92
C TYR A 18 4.48 2.68 -1.65
N ARG A 19 3.65 3.35 -0.86
CA ARG A 19 2.97 2.75 0.29
C ARG A 19 1.48 2.73 0.02
N GLU A 20 0.86 1.56 0.11
CA GLU A 20 -0.57 1.41 -0.12
C GLU A 20 -1.37 2.16 0.97
N THR A 21 -2.41 2.89 0.55
CA THR A 21 -3.39 3.54 1.43
C THR A 21 -4.75 2.85 1.30
N THR A 22 -5.13 2.46 0.08
CA THR A 22 -6.35 1.73 -0.25
C THR A 22 -6.09 0.76 -1.41
N GLY A 23 -7.04 -0.13 -1.69
CA GLY A 23 -6.88 -1.14 -2.74
C GLY A 23 -6.57 -0.57 -4.13
N LEU A 24 -5.68 -1.28 -4.83
CA LEU A 24 -5.21 -0.96 -6.18
C LEU A 24 -5.97 -1.74 -7.25
N TYR A 25 -6.14 -1.14 -8.42
CA TYR A 25 -6.55 -1.86 -9.62
C TYR A 25 -5.33 -2.40 -10.37
N TYR A 26 -5.57 -3.40 -11.22
CA TYR A 26 -4.51 -3.99 -12.05
C TYR A 26 -3.76 -2.94 -12.91
N GLU A 27 -4.48 -1.91 -13.36
CA GLU A 27 -3.95 -0.81 -14.16
C GLU A 27 -3.07 0.18 -13.38
N ASP A 28 -3.03 0.11 -12.05
CA ASP A 28 -2.18 0.97 -11.21
C ASP A 28 -0.74 0.45 -11.08
N PHE A 29 -0.45 -0.77 -11.56
CA PHE A 29 0.85 -1.43 -11.39
C PHE A 29 1.76 -1.24 -12.61
N ASN A 30 3.04 -0.91 -12.36
CA ASN A 30 4.09 -0.98 -13.37
C ASN A 30 5.16 -2.00 -12.96
N VAL A 31 5.78 -2.66 -13.95
CA VAL A 31 6.86 -3.60 -13.70
C VAL A 31 8.03 -2.86 -13.05
N GLY A 32 8.47 -3.36 -11.88
CA GLY A 32 9.56 -2.77 -11.09
C GLY A 32 9.09 -1.89 -9.94
N ASP A 33 7.79 -1.63 -9.82
CA ASP A 33 7.24 -0.94 -8.65
C ASP A 33 7.35 -1.81 -7.38
N VAL A 34 7.62 -1.16 -6.25
CA VAL A 34 7.69 -1.78 -4.92
C VAL A 34 6.62 -1.14 -4.03
N PHE A 35 5.67 -1.95 -3.57
CA PHE A 35 4.58 -1.51 -2.69
C PHE A 35 4.82 -1.96 -1.25
N GLU A 36 4.93 -1.00 -0.34
CA GLU A 36 4.98 -1.21 1.11
C GLU A 36 3.56 -1.30 1.68
N HIS A 37 3.23 -2.40 2.34
CA HIS A 37 1.98 -2.55 3.08
C HIS A 37 2.16 -2.21 4.56
N ARG A 38 1.09 -1.75 5.21
CA ARG A 38 1.03 -1.45 6.64
C ARG A 38 -0.30 -1.88 7.26
N PRO A 39 -0.35 -2.12 8.58
CA PRO A 39 0.77 -2.07 9.53
C PRO A 39 1.68 -3.31 9.43
N GLY A 40 2.95 -3.17 9.84
CA GLY A 40 3.76 -4.36 10.13
C GLY A 40 3.22 -5.07 11.36
N LYS A 41 3.22 -6.40 11.37
CA LYS A 41 2.75 -7.20 12.51
C LYS A 41 3.94 -7.86 13.22
N THR A 42 4.06 -7.65 14.53
CA THR A 42 4.93 -8.48 15.38
C THR A 42 4.25 -9.81 15.61
N ILE A 43 4.97 -10.91 15.38
CA ILE A 43 4.47 -12.26 15.63
C ILE A 43 4.76 -12.61 17.08
N LEU A 44 3.73 -13.06 17.79
CA LEU A 44 3.79 -13.47 19.19
C LEU A 44 3.35 -14.93 19.33
N ASP A 45 3.68 -15.57 20.46
CA ASP A 45 3.22 -16.94 20.74
C ASP A 45 1.70 -17.08 20.70
N VAL A 46 0.96 -16.01 21.02
CA VAL A 46 -0.51 -16.00 21.01
C VAL A 46 -1.09 -16.17 19.60
N ASP A 47 -0.34 -15.83 18.55
CA ASP A 47 -0.76 -16.02 17.16
C ASP A 47 -0.81 -17.51 16.77
N ASN A 48 -0.24 -18.40 17.59
CA ASN A 48 -0.21 -19.84 17.36
C ASN A 48 -1.34 -20.60 18.08
N VAL A 49 -2.32 -19.91 18.64
CA VAL A 49 -3.50 -20.53 19.27
C VAL A 49 -4.60 -20.70 18.21
N TRP A 50 -5.20 -21.89 18.17
CA TRP A 50 -6.21 -22.31 17.19
C TRP A 50 -7.64 -22.12 17.72
#